data_AF-A0A356UIC9-F1
#
_entry.id   AF-A0A356UIC9-F1
#
_cell.length_a   1.000
_cell.length_b   1.000
_cell.length_c   1.000
_cell.angle_alpha   90.00
_cell.angle_beta   90.00
_cell.angle_gamma   90.00
#
_symmetry.space_group_name_H-M   'P 1'
#
loop_
_entity.id
_entity.type
_entity.pdbx_description
1 polymer ?
#
loop_
_entity_poly.entity_id
_entity_poly.type
_entity_poly.pdbx_seq_one_letter_code
_entity_poly.pdbx_strand_id
1 'polypeptide(L)'
;MDQYRQVVELWQSYNIMSVTDLDKCLDSFRILFAFHSGKMENEDITYHDTREIFENGRVANYTGNPRALFEQQNQKMCYELLKEKIVKKEPLSMELIKEIHRALTGGTYDERRYIDNEERPGEFKKHDYVTGIHEVGSAAKDVESNLMKLIDEVNAYEGKDVLKVAAYLHARFEFIHPFADGNGRVGRTLLNYYLMTNNHPPLIFYDENKRMYYEC
;
A
#
# COMPACT_ATOMS: atom_id res chain seq x y z
N MET A 1 -0.55 12.83 21.03
CA MET A 1 0.80 12.22 21.21
C MET A 1 0.79 11.15 22.29
N ASP A 2 0.19 11.38 23.47
CA ASP A 2 0.21 10.40 24.57
C ASP A 2 -0.52 9.08 24.25
N GLN A 3 -1.70 9.14 23.63
CA GLN A 3 -2.42 7.95 23.15
C GLN A 3 -1.63 7.15 22.10
N TYR A 4 -0.97 7.83 21.14
CA TYR A 4 -0.17 7.14 20.12
C TYR A 4 0.99 6.37 20.75
N ARG A 5 1.65 6.97 21.74
CA ARG A 5 2.71 6.31 22.50
C ARG A 5 2.22 5.03 23.19
N GLN A 6 1.04 5.06 23.80
CA GLN A 6 0.44 3.87 24.42
C GLN A 6 0.17 2.76 23.39
N VAL A 7 -0.33 3.10 22.20
CA VAL A 7 -0.55 2.12 21.12
C VAL A 7 0.77 1.54 20.62
N VAL A 8 1.83 2.36 20.52
CA VAL A 8 3.18 1.88 20.18
C VAL A 8 3.71 0.94 21.26
N GLU A 9 3.60 1.30 22.54
CA GLU A 9 4.04 0.44 23.65
C GLU A 9 3.28 -0.90 23.68
N LEU A 10 1.96 -0.88 23.41
CA LEU A 10 1.16 -2.10 23.28
C LEU A 10 1.63 -2.96 22.10
N TRP A 11 1.84 -2.37 20.92
CA TRP A 11 2.34 -3.09 19.74
C TRP A 11 3.69 -3.75 20.02
N GLN A 12 4.61 -3.01 20.66
CA GLN A 12 5.94 -3.49 21.00
C GLN A 12 5.90 -4.61 22.05
N SER A 13 4.89 -4.63 22.93
CA SER A 13 4.71 -5.69 23.91
C SER A 13 4.38 -7.06 23.31
N TYR A 14 3.86 -7.11 22.07
CA TYR A 14 3.59 -8.36 21.37
C TYR A 14 4.86 -9.12 20.97
N ASN A 15 6.01 -8.44 20.93
CA ASN A 15 7.31 -9.04 20.62
C ASN A 15 7.26 -9.97 19.40
N ILE A 16 6.86 -9.42 18.25
CA ILE A 16 6.67 -10.16 17.00
C ILE A 16 8.03 -10.66 16.48
N MET A 17 8.25 -11.98 16.55
CA MET A 17 9.51 -12.62 16.15
C MET A 17 9.35 -13.57 14.95
N SER A 18 8.11 -13.91 14.60
CA SER A 18 7.80 -14.83 13.51
C SER A 18 6.60 -14.35 12.70
N VAL A 19 6.46 -14.91 11.49
CA VAL A 19 5.28 -14.66 10.65
C VAL A 19 3.99 -15.09 11.35
N THR A 20 4.01 -16.16 12.13
CA THR A 20 2.85 -16.62 12.91
C THR A 20 2.43 -15.59 13.95
N ASP A 21 3.37 -14.89 14.59
CA ASP A 21 3.05 -13.84 15.56
C ASP A 21 2.47 -12.61 14.86
N LEU A 22 3.03 -12.25 13.70
CA LEU A 22 2.53 -11.17 12.88
C LEU A 22 1.10 -11.44 12.40
N ASP A 23 0.83 -12.64 11.88
CA ASP A 23 -0.50 -13.06 11.41
C ASP A 23 -1.53 -13.00 12.53
N LYS A 24 -1.19 -13.41 13.76
CA LYS A 24 -2.07 -13.28 14.93
C LYS A 24 -2.38 -11.83 15.27
N CYS A 25 -1.39 -10.94 15.21
CA CYS A 25 -1.56 -9.53 15.52
C CYS A 25 -2.36 -8.80 14.43
N LEU A 26 -2.29 -9.27 13.19
CA LEU A 26 -2.85 -8.59 12.02
C LEU A 26 -4.09 -9.27 11.43
N ASP A 27 -4.65 -10.29 12.08
CA ASP A 27 -5.73 -11.09 11.51
C ASP A 27 -6.96 -10.26 11.08
N SER A 28 -7.44 -9.37 11.95
CA SER A 28 -8.51 -8.42 11.59
C SER A 28 -7.99 -7.24 10.76
N PHE A 29 -6.76 -6.80 11.03
CA PHE A 29 -6.17 -5.65 10.35
C PHE A 29 -6.06 -5.88 8.84
N ARG A 30 -5.59 -7.04 8.38
CA ARG A 30 -5.36 -7.31 6.95
C ARG A 30 -6.65 -7.20 6.12
N ILE A 31 -7.79 -7.60 6.69
CA ILE A 31 -9.10 -7.53 6.04
C ILE A 31 -9.59 -6.08 5.99
N LEU A 32 -9.54 -5.38 7.13
CA LEU A 32 -9.99 -3.98 7.22
C LEU A 32 -9.13 -3.06 6.37
N PHE A 33 -7.81 -3.25 6.39
CA PHE A 33 -6.87 -2.52 5.54
C PHE A 33 -7.16 -2.74 4.06
N ALA A 34 -7.40 -3.99 3.64
CA ALA A 34 -7.72 -4.29 2.25
C ALA A 34 -9.04 -3.66 1.80
N PHE A 35 -10.06 -3.75 2.65
CA PHE A 35 -11.36 -3.14 2.40
C PHE A 35 -11.22 -1.62 2.26
N HIS A 36 -10.73 -0.91 3.27
CA HIS A 36 -10.71 0.56 3.24
C HIS A 36 -9.72 1.10 2.19
N SER A 37 -8.51 0.52 2.08
CA SER A 37 -7.53 0.95 1.07
C SER A 37 -8.05 0.73 -0.36
N GLY A 38 -8.81 -0.34 -0.59
CA GLY A 38 -9.46 -0.59 -1.88
C GLY A 38 -10.66 0.30 -2.12
N LYS A 39 -11.56 0.42 -1.15
CA LYS A 39 -12.79 1.22 -1.23
C LYS A 39 -12.52 2.68 -1.54
N MET A 40 -11.43 3.22 -1.01
CA MET A 40 -10.97 4.57 -1.35
C MET A 40 -10.75 4.78 -2.86
N GLU A 41 -10.43 3.76 -3.64
CA GLU A 41 -10.17 3.89 -5.08
C GLU A 41 -11.30 3.31 -5.94
N ASN A 42 -12.08 2.36 -5.41
CA ASN A 42 -13.09 1.63 -6.16
C ASN A 42 -14.34 1.36 -5.31
N GLU A 43 -15.45 2.02 -5.69
CA GLU A 43 -16.74 1.95 -5.00
C GLU A 43 -17.41 0.58 -5.09
N ASP A 44 -17.02 -0.30 -6.02
CA ASP A 44 -17.59 -1.66 -6.14
C ASP A 44 -17.09 -2.61 -5.05
N ILE A 45 -16.05 -2.22 -4.30
CA ILE A 45 -15.51 -3.04 -3.21
C ILE A 45 -16.47 -3.04 -2.02
N THR A 46 -16.74 -4.24 -1.49
CA THR A 46 -17.58 -4.44 -0.30
C THR A 46 -16.80 -5.17 0.79
N TYR A 47 -17.10 -4.85 2.05
CA TYR A 47 -16.46 -5.52 3.19
C TYR A 47 -16.77 -7.03 3.20
N HIS A 48 -18.00 -7.41 2.83
CA HIS A 48 -18.42 -8.80 2.75
C HIS A 48 -17.54 -9.59 1.78
N ASP A 49 -17.36 -9.10 0.56
CA ASP A 49 -16.59 -9.83 -0.45
C ASP A 49 -15.10 -9.85 -0.12
N THR A 50 -14.56 -8.74 0.42
CA THR A 50 -13.18 -8.72 0.95
C THR A 50 -13.00 -9.79 2.02
N ARG A 51 -13.91 -9.89 2.98
CA ARG A 51 -13.84 -10.90 4.05
C ARG A 51 -13.91 -12.32 3.49
N GLU A 52 -14.85 -12.60 2.59
CA GLU A 52 -14.99 -13.91 1.95
C GLU A 52 -13.73 -14.31 1.16
N ILE A 53 -13.09 -13.37 0.47
CA ILE A 53 -11.79 -13.59 -0.21
C ILE A 53 -10.70 -13.96 0.81
N PHE A 54 -10.62 -13.26 1.93
CA PHE A 54 -9.59 -13.49 2.94
C PHE A 54 -9.79 -14.79 3.71
N GLU A 55 -11.00 -15.06 4.18
CA GLU A 55 -11.32 -16.20 5.06
C GLU A 55 -11.60 -17.49 4.27
N ASN A 56 -12.34 -17.40 3.15
CA ASN A 56 -12.86 -18.57 2.43
C ASN A 56 -12.25 -18.78 1.03
N GLY A 57 -11.54 -17.78 0.49
CA GLY A 57 -10.90 -17.85 -0.82
C GLY A 57 -11.89 -17.95 -1.99
N ARG A 58 -13.15 -17.53 -1.79
CA ARG A 58 -14.20 -17.55 -2.82
C ARG A 58 -15.19 -16.43 -2.57
N VAL A 59 -15.93 -16.03 -3.60
CA VAL A 59 -17.09 -15.14 -3.50
C VAL A 59 -18.25 -15.81 -4.24
N ALA A 60 -19.46 -15.75 -3.69
CA ALA A 60 -20.65 -16.33 -4.30
C ALA A 60 -21.63 -15.24 -4.73
N ASN A 61 -22.32 -15.46 -5.86
CA ASN A 61 -23.37 -14.56 -6.38
C ASN A 61 -22.91 -13.11 -6.63
N TYR A 62 -21.64 -12.91 -6.98
CA TYR A 62 -21.09 -11.59 -7.29
C TYR A 62 -21.66 -11.05 -8.60
N THR A 63 -22.10 -9.80 -8.59
CA THR A 63 -22.72 -9.13 -9.75
C THR A 63 -22.04 -7.81 -10.12
N GLY A 64 -21.04 -7.38 -9.34
CA GLY A 64 -20.27 -6.16 -9.62
C GLY A 64 -19.17 -6.38 -10.66
N ASN A 65 -18.31 -5.36 -10.82
CA ASN A 65 -17.16 -5.47 -11.72
C ASN A 65 -16.13 -6.49 -11.19
N PRO A 66 -15.74 -7.52 -11.96
CA PRO A 66 -14.75 -8.51 -11.53
C PRO A 66 -13.41 -7.90 -11.09
N ARG A 67 -13.06 -6.72 -11.62
CA ARG A 67 -11.86 -5.97 -11.22
C ARG A 67 -11.79 -5.77 -9.70
N ALA A 68 -12.91 -5.46 -9.04
CA ALA A 68 -12.92 -5.27 -7.58
C ALA A 68 -12.48 -6.54 -6.82
N LEU A 69 -12.89 -7.73 -7.30
CA LEU A 69 -12.46 -8.99 -6.71
C LEU A 69 -10.96 -9.23 -6.89
N PHE A 70 -10.43 -8.94 -8.08
CA PHE A 70 -9.00 -9.02 -8.35
C PHE A 70 -8.21 -8.04 -7.47
N GLU A 71 -8.68 -6.82 -7.29
CA GLU A 71 -8.01 -5.82 -6.44
C GLU A 71 -7.93 -6.27 -4.97
N GLN A 72 -8.97 -6.92 -4.45
CA GLN A 72 -8.97 -7.47 -3.08
C GLN A 72 -8.11 -8.73 -2.95
N GLN A 73 -8.16 -9.63 -3.94
CA GLN A 73 -7.28 -10.79 -4.00
C GLN A 73 -5.80 -10.36 -4.10
N ASN A 74 -5.50 -9.35 -4.90
CA ASN A 74 -4.17 -8.78 -5.04
C ASN A 74 -3.64 -8.21 -3.72
N GLN A 75 -4.49 -7.50 -2.97
CA GLN A 75 -4.12 -6.99 -1.65
C GLN A 75 -3.83 -8.13 -0.66
N LYS A 76 -4.61 -9.23 -0.68
CA LYS A 76 -4.33 -10.44 0.09
C LYS A 76 -2.97 -11.04 -0.29
N MET A 77 -2.70 -11.21 -1.58
CA MET A 77 -1.43 -11.77 -2.06
C MET A 77 -0.24 -10.87 -1.72
N CYS A 78 -0.42 -9.55 -1.77
CA CYS A 78 0.61 -8.59 -1.36
C CYS A 78 0.92 -8.72 0.14
N TYR A 79 -0.08 -8.93 1.00
CA TYR A 79 0.15 -9.22 2.41
C TYR A 79 0.97 -10.51 2.61
N GLU A 80 0.60 -11.60 1.92
CA GLU A 80 1.33 -12.87 2.00
C GLU A 80 2.79 -12.74 1.54
N LEU A 81 3.04 -11.90 0.54
CA LEU A 81 4.39 -11.58 0.07
C LEU A 81 5.21 -10.82 1.13
N LEU A 82 4.60 -9.85 1.80
CA LEU A 82 5.31 -8.90 2.65
C LEU A 82 5.60 -9.43 4.07
N LYS A 83 4.81 -10.37 4.60
CA LYS A 83 4.93 -10.81 6.01
C LYS A 83 6.34 -11.30 6.38
N GLU A 84 6.98 -12.06 5.50
CA GLU A 84 8.36 -12.52 5.70
C GLU A 84 9.35 -11.37 5.72
N LYS A 85 9.18 -10.40 4.80
CA LYS A 85 10.03 -9.23 4.67
C LYS A 85 9.89 -8.27 5.85
N ILE A 86 8.66 -8.16 6.40
CA ILE A 86 8.35 -7.37 7.58
C ILE A 86 9.07 -7.94 8.81
N VAL A 87 8.95 -9.26 9.05
CA VAL A 87 9.60 -9.92 10.19
C VAL A 87 11.12 -9.82 10.10
N LYS A 88 11.69 -9.94 8.89
CA LYS A 88 13.13 -9.77 8.62
C LYS A 88 13.60 -8.32 8.66
N LYS A 89 12.67 -7.35 8.74
CA LYS A 89 12.96 -5.91 8.66
C LYS A 89 13.80 -5.56 7.43
N GLU A 90 13.44 -6.12 6.29
CA GLU A 90 14.10 -5.78 5.02
C GLU A 90 13.96 -4.27 4.75
N PRO A 91 15.04 -3.58 4.35
CA PRO A 91 14.96 -2.16 4.03
C PRO A 91 14.16 -1.93 2.73
N LEU A 92 13.68 -0.71 2.53
CA LEU A 92 13.03 -0.34 1.28
C LEU A 92 14.03 -0.45 0.12
N SER A 93 13.59 -1.02 -0.99
CA SER A 93 14.37 -1.06 -2.23
C SER A 93 13.50 -0.79 -3.44
N MET A 94 14.14 -0.48 -4.56
CA MET A 94 13.43 -0.25 -5.82
C MET A 94 12.68 -1.51 -6.28
N GLU A 95 13.33 -2.66 -6.11
CA GLU A 95 12.77 -3.98 -6.41
C GLU A 95 11.54 -4.25 -5.56
N LEU A 96 11.60 -3.98 -4.25
CA LEU A 96 10.46 -4.18 -3.35
C LEU A 96 9.26 -3.33 -3.75
N ILE A 97 9.47 -2.05 -4.09
CA ILE A 97 8.38 -1.16 -4.51
C ILE A 97 7.73 -1.68 -5.81
N LYS A 98 8.54 -2.11 -6.78
CA LYS A 98 8.04 -2.72 -8.03
C LYS A 98 7.32 -4.05 -7.77
N GLU A 99 7.80 -4.85 -6.83
CA GLU A 99 7.19 -6.12 -6.44
C GLU A 99 5.82 -5.91 -5.78
N ILE A 100 5.72 -4.96 -4.85
CA ILE A 100 4.47 -4.53 -4.23
C ILE A 100 3.49 -4.06 -5.30
N HIS A 101 3.92 -3.16 -6.17
CA HIS A 101 3.06 -2.63 -7.22
C HIS A 101 2.56 -3.74 -8.17
N ARG A 102 3.44 -4.68 -8.55
CA ARG A 102 3.05 -5.85 -9.35
C ARG A 102 2.00 -6.70 -8.66
N ALA A 103 2.20 -7.01 -7.38
CA ALA A 103 1.28 -7.80 -6.59
C ALA A 103 -0.09 -7.12 -6.47
N LEU A 104 -0.12 -5.80 -6.28
CA LEU A 104 -1.35 -5.02 -6.08
C LEU A 104 -2.17 -4.79 -7.36
N THR A 105 -1.52 -4.80 -8.52
CA THR A 105 -2.17 -4.40 -9.80
C THR A 105 -2.29 -5.53 -10.83
N GLY A 106 -1.84 -6.75 -10.51
CA GLY A 106 -1.95 -7.91 -11.38
C GLY A 106 -3.38 -8.13 -11.90
N GLY A 107 -3.56 -8.10 -13.23
CA GLY A 107 -4.86 -8.33 -13.87
C GLY A 107 -5.90 -7.22 -13.69
N THR A 108 -5.50 -6.02 -13.25
CA THR A 108 -6.45 -4.91 -12.98
C THR A 108 -6.25 -3.68 -13.86
N TYR A 109 -5.22 -3.66 -14.70
CA TYR A 109 -5.04 -2.59 -15.69
C TYR A 109 -6.14 -2.66 -16.75
N ASP A 110 -6.70 -1.50 -17.10
CA ASP A 110 -7.61 -1.41 -18.23
C ASP A 110 -6.88 -1.59 -19.58
N GLU A 111 -7.67 -1.84 -20.63
CA GLU A 111 -7.17 -2.08 -21.99
C GLU A 111 -6.33 -0.91 -22.51
N ARG A 112 -6.72 0.33 -22.22
CA ARG A 112 -5.98 1.51 -22.68
C ARG A 112 -4.58 1.56 -22.07
N ARG A 113 -4.46 1.34 -20.76
CA ARG A 113 -3.16 1.30 -20.07
C ARG A 113 -2.32 0.11 -20.54
N TYR A 114 -2.93 -1.07 -20.64
CA TYR A 114 -2.18 -2.30 -20.91
C TYR A 114 -1.83 -2.50 -22.39
N ILE A 115 -2.79 -2.27 -23.30
CA ILE A 115 -2.65 -2.50 -24.74
C ILE A 115 -2.08 -1.25 -25.41
N ASP A 116 -2.76 -0.11 -25.29
CA ASP A 116 -2.42 1.08 -26.08
C ASP A 116 -1.17 1.80 -25.56
N ASN A 117 -1.07 1.98 -24.24
CA ASN A 117 0.05 2.67 -23.60
C ASN A 117 1.18 1.73 -23.16
N GLU A 118 1.01 0.42 -23.35
CA GLU A 118 1.96 -0.62 -22.99
C GLU A 118 2.46 -0.59 -21.53
N GLU A 119 1.66 -0.08 -20.59
CA GLU A 119 2.02 -0.04 -19.18
C GLU A 119 1.94 -1.44 -18.57
N ARG A 120 2.79 -1.75 -17.58
CA ARG A 120 2.85 -3.07 -16.95
C ARG A 120 2.89 -3.00 -15.42
N PRO A 121 2.20 -3.92 -14.72
CA PRO A 121 2.37 -4.12 -13.29
C PRO A 121 3.84 -4.34 -12.89
N GLY A 122 4.32 -3.55 -11.94
CA GLY A 122 5.70 -3.55 -11.46
C GLY A 122 6.70 -2.79 -12.34
N GLU A 123 6.25 -2.03 -13.34
CA GLU A 123 7.09 -1.11 -14.12
C GLU A 123 6.66 0.33 -13.87
N PHE A 124 7.61 1.27 -13.91
CA PHE A 124 7.28 2.70 -13.82
C PHE A 124 6.47 3.14 -15.02
N LYS A 125 5.69 4.20 -14.83
CA LYS A 125 4.89 4.79 -15.89
C LYS A 125 5.76 5.17 -17.09
N LYS A 126 5.31 4.81 -18.28
CA LYS A 126 5.93 5.24 -19.55
C LYS A 126 5.43 6.62 -19.97
N HIS A 127 4.23 6.98 -19.53
CA HIS A 127 3.55 8.23 -19.89
C HIS A 127 3.26 9.08 -18.65
N ASP A 128 3.13 10.39 -18.86
CA ASP A 128 2.73 11.31 -17.80
C ASP A 128 1.20 11.28 -17.63
N TYR A 129 0.76 10.81 -16.46
CA TYR A 129 -0.63 10.77 -16.07
C TYR A 129 -0.91 11.96 -15.14
N VAL A 130 -1.91 12.78 -15.48
CA VAL A 130 -2.36 13.89 -14.63
C VAL A 130 -3.08 13.32 -13.42
N THR A 131 -2.61 13.64 -12.21
CA THR A 131 -3.27 13.20 -10.97
C THR A 131 -3.68 14.38 -10.10
N GLY A 132 -4.93 14.32 -9.61
CA GLY A 132 -5.51 15.34 -8.73
C GLY A 132 -5.76 16.71 -9.39
N ILE A 133 -6.12 17.68 -8.54
CA ILE A 133 -6.50 19.06 -8.93
C ILE A 133 -5.27 19.90 -9.31
N HIS A 134 -4.05 19.45 -8.96
CA HIS A 134 -2.81 20.24 -9.06
C HIS A 134 -1.76 19.67 -10.03
N GLU A 135 -2.13 18.76 -10.94
CA GLU A 135 -1.19 18.15 -11.90
C GLU A 135 0.07 17.58 -11.23
N VAL A 136 -0.13 16.80 -10.16
CA VAL A 136 0.98 16.30 -9.35
C VAL A 136 1.58 15.05 -10.00
N GLY A 137 2.91 14.98 -10.08
CA GLY A 137 3.64 13.82 -10.58
C GLY A 137 5.02 14.18 -11.12
N SER A 138 6.02 13.34 -10.87
CA SER A 138 7.31 13.43 -11.59
C SER A 138 7.10 13.07 -13.06
N ALA A 139 7.83 13.69 -13.97
CA ALA A 139 7.88 13.24 -15.36
C ALA A 139 8.41 11.79 -15.41
N ALA A 140 7.91 10.97 -16.32
CA ALA A 140 8.27 9.55 -16.43
C ALA A 140 9.79 9.30 -16.39
N LYS A 141 10.58 10.14 -17.09
CA LYS A 141 12.05 10.08 -17.12
C LYS A 141 12.74 10.36 -15.77
N ASP A 142 12.08 11.09 -14.87
CA ASP A 142 12.66 11.54 -13.60
C ASP A 142 12.24 10.65 -12.42
N VAL A 143 11.19 9.82 -12.61
CA VAL A 143 10.59 8.93 -11.59
C VAL A 143 11.66 8.10 -10.87
N GLU A 144 12.49 7.37 -11.62
CA GLU A 144 13.47 6.46 -11.03
C GLU A 144 14.47 7.20 -10.14
N SER A 145 14.99 8.34 -10.61
CA SER A 145 15.94 9.16 -9.86
C SER A 145 15.34 9.78 -8.60
N ASN A 146 14.08 10.23 -8.67
CA ASN A 146 13.38 10.83 -7.54
C ASN A 146 13.00 9.78 -6.49
N LEU A 147 12.59 8.60 -6.93
CA LEU A 147 12.24 7.50 -6.04
C LEU A 147 13.48 6.92 -5.36
N MET A 148 14.61 6.83 -6.06
CA MET A 148 15.89 6.40 -5.47
C MET A 148 16.31 7.34 -4.34
N LYS A 149 16.26 8.66 -4.56
CA LYS A 149 16.53 9.65 -3.51
C LYS A 149 15.60 9.48 -2.29
N LEU A 150 14.31 9.26 -2.52
CA LEU A 150 13.35 9.03 -1.44
C LEU A 150 13.69 7.77 -0.64
N ILE A 151 14.03 6.67 -1.31
CA ILE A 151 14.44 5.42 -0.66
C ILE A 151 15.69 5.65 0.19
N ASP A 152 16.70 6.31 -0.37
CA ASP A 152 17.97 6.60 0.31
C ASP A 152 17.75 7.47 1.56
N GLU A 153 16.95 8.53 1.45
CA GLU A 153 16.59 9.42 2.57
C GLU A 153 15.87 8.67 3.70
N VAL A 154 14.91 7.82 3.35
CA VAL A 154 14.09 7.08 4.32
C VAL A 154 14.88 5.96 5.00
N ASN A 155 15.73 5.24 4.26
CA ASN A 155 16.58 4.19 4.81
C ASN A 155 17.72 4.73 5.67
N ALA A 156 18.23 5.94 5.38
CA ALA A 156 19.29 6.57 6.15
C ALA A 156 18.81 7.21 7.47
N TYR A 157 17.49 7.26 7.71
CA TYR A 157 16.94 7.88 8.91
C TYR A 157 17.11 6.99 10.15
N GLU A 158 17.91 7.44 11.12
CA GLU A 158 18.14 6.76 12.40
C GLU A 158 17.43 7.44 13.59
N GLY A 159 16.55 8.41 13.32
CA GLY A 159 15.85 9.16 14.36
C GLY A 159 14.66 8.40 14.98
N LYS A 160 13.98 9.03 15.94
CA LYS A 160 12.88 8.42 16.70
C LYS A 160 11.49 8.71 16.16
N ASP A 161 11.35 9.63 15.20
CA ASP A 161 10.04 10.07 14.69
C ASP A 161 9.54 9.17 13.54
N VAL A 162 9.44 7.86 13.78
CA VAL A 162 9.05 6.84 12.78
C VAL A 162 7.73 7.20 12.08
N LEU A 163 6.73 7.68 12.82
CA LEU A 163 5.44 8.08 12.23
C LEU A 163 5.58 9.24 11.23
N LYS A 164 6.46 10.22 11.53
CA LYS A 164 6.67 11.36 10.61
C LYS A 164 7.38 10.90 9.35
N VAL A 165 8.33 9.98 9.46
CA VAL A 165 9.02 9.43 8.29
C VAL A 165 8.09 8.56 7.46
N ALA A 166 7.20 7.79 8.08
CA ALA A 166 6.16 7.04 7.38
C ALA A 166 5.22 7.97 6.59
N ALA A 167 4.80 9.08 7.21
CA ALA A 167 3.98 10.11 6.56
C ALA A 167 4.74 10.82 5.41
N TYR A 168 6.03 11.14 5.62
CA TYR A 168 6.90 11.72 4.59
C TYR A 168 7.05 10.77 3.40
N LEU A 169 7.37 9.49 3.65
CA LEU A 169 7.47 8.45 2.63
C LEU A 169 6.20 8.39 1.78
N HIS A 170 5.04 8.32 2.44
CA HIS A 170 3.75 8.29 1.75
C HIS A 170 3.52 9.55 0.90
N ALA A 171 3.63 10.74 1.48
CA ALA A 171 3.37 11.99 0.79
C ALA A 171 4.31 12.20 -0.41
N ARG A 172 5.60 11.88 -0.25
CA ARG A 172 6.58 11.99 -1.33
C ARG A 172 6.38 10.92 -2.41
N PHE A 173 6.01 9.70 -2.03
CA PHE A 173 5.69 8.65 -3.00
C PHE A 173 4.49 9.04 -3.86
N GLU A 174 3.40 9.51 -3.24
CA GLU A 174 2.21 10.00 -3.96
C GLU A 174 2.54 11.20 -4.85
N PHE A 175 3.41 12.11 -4.39
CA PHE A 175 3.89 13.24 -5.19
C PHE A 175 4.73 12.80 -6.41
N ILE A 176 5.59 11.79 -6.26
CA ILE A 176 6.37 11.24 -7.38
C ILE A 176 5.43 10.57 -8.38
N HIS A 177 4.40 9.88 -7.89
CA HIS A 177 3.40 9.16 -8.68
C HIS A 177 4.04 8.23 -9.72
N PRO A 178 4.81 7.21 -9.28
CA PRO A 178 5.72 6.46 -10.16
C PRO A 178 5.03 5.50 -11.13
N PHE A 179 3.78 5.11 -10.88
CA PHE A 179 3.07 4.09 -11.66
C PHE A 179 1.88 4.66 -12.44
N ALA A 180 1.41 3.94 -13.46
CA ALA A 180 0.27 4.35 -14.28
C ALA A 180 -1.10 4.17 -13.59
N ASP A 181 -1.16 3.29 -12.59
CA ASP A 181 -2.31 3.05 -11.72
C ASP A 181 -1.83 2.46 -10.39
N GLY A 182 -2.70 2.43 -9.37
CA GLY A 182 -2.44 1.75 -8.10
C GLY A 182 -1.54 2.51 -7.11
N ASN A 183 -1.11 3.74 -7.42
CA ASN A 183 -0.21 4.51 -6.55
C ASN A 183 -0.75 4.64 -5.13
N GLY A 184 -2.00 5.08 -4.92
CA GLY A 184 -2.59 5.20 -3.58
C GLY A 184 -2.51 3.92 -2.73
N ARG A 185 -2.79 2.77 -3.35
CA ARG A 185 -2.69 1.46 -2.67
C ARG A 185 -1.24 1.09 -2.34
N VAL A 186 -0.31 1.39 -3.25
CA VAL A 186 1.13 1.19 -3.01
C VAL A 186 1.61 2.13 -1.90
N GLY A 187 1.28 3.42 -1.94
CA GLY A 187 1.67 4.41 -0.93
C GLY A 187 1.22 4.04 0.47
N ARG A 188 -0.05 3.66 0.64
CA ARG A 188 -0.58 3.16 1.93
C ARG A 188 0.08 1.86 2.38
N THR A 189 0.41 0.97 1.44
CA THR A 189 1.13 -0.28 1.74
C THR A 189 2.57 0.00 2.18
N LEU A 190 3.29 0.92 1.51
CA LEU A 190 4.66 1.32 1.86
C LEU A 190 4.72 2.02 3.22
N LEU A 191 3.75 2.88 3.52
CA LEU A 191 3.61 3.50 4.84
C LEU A 191 3.54 2.43 5.93
N ASN A 192 2.65 1.44 5.77
CA ASN A 192 2.48 0.38 6.76
C ASN A 192 3.69 -0.56 6.82
N TYR A 193 4.32 -0.85 5.68
CA TYR A 193 5.56 -1.62 5.64
C TYR A 193 6.67 -0.92 6.44
N TYR A 194 6.86 0.39 6.23
CA TYR A 194 7.86 1.18 6.98
C TYR A 194 7.56 1.22 8.49
N LEU A 195 6.29 1.41 8.89
CA LEU A 195 5.90 1.36 10.30
C LEU A 195 6.24 0.01 10.94
N MET A 196 5.82 -1.09 10.31
CA MET A 196 5.98 -2.42 10.90
C MET A 196 7.45 -2.86 10.95
N THR A 197 8.25 -2.58 9.91
CA THR A 197 9.70 -2.86 9.91
C THR A 197 10.45 -2.05 10.98
N ASN A 198 9.94 -0.88 11.34
CA ASN A 198 10.45 -0.04 12.44
C ASN A 198 9.77 -0.31 13.79
N ASN A 199 9.04 -1.43 13.95
CA ASN A 199 8.38 -1.83 15.20
C ASN A 199 7.31 -0.84 15.69
N HIS A 200 6.56 -0.27 14.76
CA HIS A 200 5.38 0.55 14.99
C HIS A 200 4.12 -0.15 14.46
N PRO A 201 2.94 0.09 15.07
CA PRO A 201 1.68 -0.47 14.61
C PRO A 201 1.30 0.09 13.23
N PRO A 202 0.70 -0.71 12.34
CA PRO A 202 0.20 -0.21 11.08
C PRO A 202 -1.08 0.63 11.28
N LEU A 203 -1.44 1.41 10.26
CA LEU A 203 -2.56 2.33 10.24
C LEU A 203 -3.58 1.95 9.16
N ILE A 204 -4.85 2.30 9.42
CA ILE A 204 -5.94 2.20 8.46
C ILE A 204 -6.42 3.61 8.16
N PHE A 205 -6.44 3.96 6.88
CA PHE A 205 -7.13 5.13 6.37
C PHE A 205 -8.57 4.72 6.07
N TYR A 206 -9.50 5.14 6.91
CA TYR A 206 -10.92 4.85 6.75
C TYR A 206 -11.46 5.57 5.51
N ASP A 207 -12.22 4.85 4.69
CA ASP A 207 -12.79 5.36 3.43
C ASP A 207 -13.74 6.54 3.71
N GLU A 208 -14.42 6.49 4.85
CA GLU A 208 -15.25 7.56 5.39
C GLU A 208 -14.49 8.90 5.55
N ASN A 209 -13.16 8.84 5.62
CA ASN A 209 -12.28 10.02 5.71
C ASN A 209 -11.50 10.31 4.42
N LYS A 210 -11.82 9.65 3.30
CA LYS A 210 -11.17 9.81 1.98
C LYS A 210 -11.04 11.27 1.55
N ARG A 211 -12.07 12.09 1.81
CA ARG A 211 -12.04 13.52 1.50
C ARG A 211 -10.94 14.25 2.28
N MET A 212 -10.87 14.04 3.59
CA MET A 212 -9.83 14.66 4.42
C MET A 212 -8.44 14.18 4.01
N TYR A 213 -8.31 12.91 3.64
CA TYR A 213 -7.05 12.35 3.17
C TYR A 213 -6.56 13.01 1.87
N TYR A 214 -7.45 13.32 0.92
CA TYR A 214 -7.08 14.01 -0.32
C TYR A 214 -6.92 15.54 -0.19
N GLU A 215 -7.43 16.14 0.88
CA GLU A 215 -7.24 17.58 1.16
C GLU A 215 -5.89 17.89 1.84
N CYS A 216 -5.20 16.87 2.36
CA CYS A 216 -3.86 16.98 2.97
C CYS A 216 -2.75 16.98 1.92
#